data_AF-A0A946JF49-F1
#
_entry.id   AF-A0A946JF49-F1
#
_cell.length_a   1.000
_cell.length_b   1.000
_cell.length_c   1.000
_cell.angle_alpha   90.00
_cell.angle_beta   90.00
_cell.angle_gamma   90.00
#
_symmetry.space_group_name_H-M   'P 1'
#
loop_
_entity.id
_entity.type
_entity.pdbx_description
1 polymer ?
#
loop_
_entity_poly.entity_id
_entity_poly.type
_entity_poly.pdbx_seq_one_letter_code
_entity_poly.pdbx_strand_id
1 'polypeptide(L)'
;STRRANAVAFDIREAGRIKREGGTLSGKIMKDENGNPLKDPGLCKSVKGIGWFIEEYGVAQISYNLTDLNISPLHEVFDKTCERSISRGMRVTGSELIGLVPKKVLIDAGKHFLKKQERSTGIAESEIIKIAIKTLGLDELAPFNPEERIIEYMLESDSNNPLVNMTLTDFANETSSESPAPGGGSISAYCGAMGVSLGTMVANLSAHKRGWDDRWEEFSGWAEKGMDYQNTLLNLVDEDTNAFNKIMEAFRLPKDTESNKSKRKKSIQEATKYAILTPFKVMETAYNSMEVMQAMAEIGNPNSVTDAGVGALCARTAVIGAFLNVKINCGDCEDKNFVDDILKRGQQLVDDTCALENKIMEITNSKI
;
A
#
# COMPACT_ATOMS: atom_id res chain seq x y z
N SER A 1 11.50 9.73 -36.05
CA SER A 1 11.37 11.07 -36.66
C SER A 1 11.14 12.13 -35.59
N THR A 2 12.14 12.97 -35.32
CA THR A 2 12.09 14.05 -34.30
C THR A 2 10.92 15.02 -34.50
N ARG A 3 10.58 15.32 -35.75
CA ARG A 3 9.44 16.19 -36.09
C ARG A 3 8.12 15.64 -35.56
N ARG A 4 7.89 14.33 -35.69
CA ARG A 4 6.65 13.71 -35.20
C ARG A 4 6.62 13.61 -33.68
N ALA A 5 7.76 13.32 -33.04
CA ALA A 5 7.86 13.35 -31.57
C ALA A 5 7.54 14.74 -31.01
N ASN A 6 8.08 15.81 -31.61
CA ASN A 6 7.73 17.19 -31.23
C ASN A 6 6.25 17.50 -31.43
N ALA A 7 5.65 16.99 -32.51
CA ALA A 7 4.23 17.17 -32.72
C ALA A 7 3.39 16.56 -31.58
N VAL A 8 3.75 15.37 -31.08
CA VAL A 8 3.07 14.80 -29.91
C VAL A 8 3.39 15.59 -28.64
N ALA A 9 4.65 15.97 -28.42
CA ALA A 9 5.04 16.78 -27.27
C ALA A 9 4.24 18.08 -27.15
N PHE A 10 3.94 18.73 -28.28
CA PHE A 10 3.16 19.97 -28.33
C PHE A 10 1.67 19.78 -28.09
N ASP A 11 1.14 18.57 -28.31
CA ASP A 11 -0.24 18.27 -27.94
C ASP A 11 -0.37 18.04 -26.43
N ILE A 12 0.70 17.56 -25.78
CA ILE A 12 0.68 17.15 -24.38
C ILE A 12 1.09 18.29 -23.45
N ARG A 13 2.23 18.95 -23.72
CA ARG A 13 2.79 19.97 -22.84
C ARG A 13 1.87 21.18 -22.69
N GLU A 14 1.84 21.78 -21.51
CA GLU A 14 0.94 22.88 -21.16
C GLU A 14 1.06 24.06 -22.13
N ALA A 15 2.29 24.45 -22.48
CA ALA A 15 2.54 25.55 -23.40
C ALA A 15 1.96 25.34 -24.81
N GLY A 16 1.65 24.10 -25.18
CA GLY A 16 0.97 23.77 -26.42
C GLY A 16 1.68 24.25 -27.69
N ARG A 17 0.88 24.77 -28.63
CA ARG A 17 1.30 25.24 -29.97
C ARG A 17 1.07 26.75 -30.12
N ILE A 18 1.96 27.43 -30.82
CA ILE A 18 1.77 28.84 -31.20
C ILE A 18 0.71 28.92 -32.30
N LYS A 19 -0.29 29.80 -32.13
CA LYS A 19 -1.29 30.09 -33.16
C LYS A 19 -0.68 30.87 -34.31
N ARG A 20 -0.99 30.42 -35.53
CA ARG A 20 -0.58 31.05 -36.77
C ARG A 20 -1.78 31.24 -37.69
N GLU A 21 -1.78 32.34 -38.44
CA GLU A 21 -2.82 32.63 -39.42
C GLU A 21 -2.98 31.47 -40.42
N GLY A 22 -4.23 31.08 -40.69
CA GLY A 22 -4.57 29.99 -41.61
C GLY A 22 -4.19 28.58 -41.13
N GLY A 23 -3.73 28.41 -39.88
CA GLY A 23 -3.42 27.08 -39.32
C GLY A 23 -2.15 26.43 -39.90
N THR A 24 -1.34 27.19 -40.64
CA THR A 24 -0.12 26.68 -41.30
C THR A 24 1.14 27.12 -40.57
N LEU A 25 2.22 26.32 -40.67
CA LEU A 25 3.53 26.64 -40.08
C LEU A 25 4.16 27.89 -40.70
N SER A 26 3.81 28.23 -41.95
CA SER A 26 4.25 29.42 -42.67
C SER A 26 3.42 30.68 -42.38
N GLY A 27 2.27 30.54 -41.72
CA GLY A 27 1.42 31.67 -41.33
C GLY A 27 2.09 32.59 -40.30
N LYS A 28 1.71 33.88 -40.32
CA LYS A 28 2.17 34.85 -39.31
C LYS A 28 1.68 34.44 -37.93
N ILE A 29 2.50 34.69 -36.91
CA ILE A 29 2.15 34.42 -35.51
C ILE A 29 1.04 35.36 -35.09
N MET A 30 -0.08 34.80 -34.62
CA MET A 30 -1.17 35.58 -34.06
C MET A 30 -0.76 36.07 -32.67
N LYS A 31 -1.04 37.33 -32.35
CA LYS A 31 -0.70 37.97 -31.08
C LYS A 31 -1.94 38.44 -30.35
N ASP A 32 -1.87 38.48 -29.02
CA ASP A 32 -2.90 39.09 -28.19
C ASP A 32 -2.80 40.63 -28.19
N GLU A 33 -3.72 41.28 -27.47
CA GLU A 33 -3.77 42.75 -27.34
C GLU A 33 -2.49 43.34 -26.70
N ASN A 34 -1.71 42.53 -25.98
CA ASN A 34 -0.45 42.90 -25.34
C ASN A 34 0.78 42.56 -26.20
N GLY A 35 0.60 42.04 -27.41
CA GLY A 35 1.68 41.68 -28.35
C GLY A 35 2.34 40.32 -28.10
N ASN A 36 1.83 39.51 -27.17
CA ASN A 36 2.33 38.16 -26.89
C ASN A 36 1.75 37.14 -27.89
N PRO A 37 2.52 36.12 -28.32
CA PRO A 37 2.01 35.06 -29.17
C PRO A 37 0.83 34.32 -28.52
N LEU A 38 -0.30 34.27 -29.22
CA LEU A 38 -1.42 33.42 -28.84
C LEU A 38 -1.02 31.95 -28.97
N LYS A 39 -1.50 31.12 -28.04
CA LYS A 39 -1.21 29.68 -28.00
C LYS A 39 -2.49 28.88 -27.92
N ASP A 40 -2.50 27.73 -28.60
CA ASP A 40 -3.42 26.63 -28.31
C ASP A 40 -2.78 25.79 -27.22
N PRO A 41 -3.33 25.73 -25.99
CA PRO A 41 -2.74 24.99 -24.89
C PRO A 41 -2.72 23.48 -25.20
N GLY A 42 -1.76 22.78 -24.60
CA GLY A 42 -1.75 21.31 -24.64
C GLY A 42 -2.79 20.71 -23.69
N LEU A 43 -2.87 19.39 -23.69
CA LEU A 43 -3.87 18.64 -22.92
C LEU A 43 -3.55 18.57 -21.43
N CYS A 44 -2.27 18.59 -21.06
CA CYS A 44 -1.83 18.41 -19.68
C CYS A 44 -1.26 19.72 -19.14
N LYS A 45 -1.61 20.06 -17.90
CA LYS A 45 -1.07 21.22 -17.17
C LYS A 45 0.18 20.80 -16.40
N SER A 46 1.07 21.73 -16.05
CA SER A 46 2.29 21.39 -15.30
C SER A 46 3.17 20.34 -16.01
N VAL A 47 3.10 20.30 -17.35
CA VAL A 47 3.92 19.43 -18.19
C VAL A 47 4.72 20.29 -19.17
N LYS A 48 6.04 20.13 -19.14
CA LYS A 48 6.94 20.65 -20.17
C LYS A 48 7.42 19.48 -21.01
N GLY A 49 7.56 19.67 -22.32
CA GLY A 49 7.97 18.58 -23.19
C GLY A 49 8.57 18.99 -24.52
N ILE A 50 9.41 18.10 -25.05
CA ILE A 50 10.10 18.23 -26.33
C ILE A 50 10.31 16.84 -26.96
N GLY A 51 10.32 16.78 -28.29
CA GLY A 51 10.72 15.59 -29.03
C GLY A 51 12.17 15.66 -29.46
N TRP A 52 12.91 14.57 -29.33
CA TRP A 52 14.30 14.45 -29.80
C TRP A 52 14.58 13.01 -30.29
N PHE A 53 15.79 12.76 -30.80
CA PHE A 53 16.17 11.44 -31.31
C PHE A 53 17.37 10.92 -30.53
N ILE A 54 17.25 9.70 -30.01
CA ILE A 54 18.31 9.04 -29.25
C ILE A 54 19.05 8.14 -30.23
N GLU A 55 20.27 8.52 -30.61
CA GLU A 55 21.06 7.77 -31.59
C GLU A 55 21.40 6.37 -31.09
N GLU A 56 21.73 6.21 -29.80
CA GLU A 56 22.09 4.93 -29.17
C GLU A 56 20.99 3.88 -29.31
N TYR A 57 19.72 4.28 -29.19
CA TYR A 57 18.58 3.38 -29.28
C TYR A 57 17.92 3.38 -30.67
N GLY A 58 18.34 4.26 -31.58
CA GLY A 58 17.74 4.41 -32.90
C GLY A 58 16.26 4.84 -32.89
N VAL A 59 15.76 5.40 -31.79
CA VAL A 59 14.35 5.78 -31.60
C VAL A 59 14.19 7.28 -31.33
N ALA A 60 13.02 7.82 -31.69
CA ALA A 60 12.64 9.16 -31.26
C ALA A 60 12.00 9.11 -29.88
N GLN A 61 12.40 10.00 -28.97
CA GLN A 61 11.84 10.11 -27.63
C GLN A 61 11.01 11.39 -27.51
N ILE A 62 9.95 11.32 -26.72
CA ILE A 62 9.23 12.49 -26.23
C ILE A 62 9.62 12.66 -24.77
N SER A 63 10.46 13.65 -24.50
CA SER A 63 10.94 13.93 -23.15
C SER A 63 9.99 14.89 -22.46
N TYR A 64 9.61 14.56 -21.22
CA TYR A 64 8.73 15.37 -20.39
C TYR A 64 9.38 15.70 -19.05
N ASN A 65 9.11 16.91 -18.55
CA ASN A 65 9.24 17.25 -17.15
C ASN A 65 7.82 17.46 -16.58
N LEU A 66 7.42 16.58 -15.66
CA LEU A 66 6.18 16.67 -14.90
C LEU A 66 6.45 17.53 -13.66
N THR A 67 6.04 18.79 -13.68
CA THR A 67 6.39 19.74 -12.60
C THR A 67 5.41 19.68 -11.42
N ASP A 68 4.23 19.10 -11.61
CA ASP A 68 3.28 18.81 -10.53
C ASP A 68 2.48 17.54 -10.87
N LEU A 69 2.77 16.47 -10.13
CA LEU A 69 2.18 15.15 -10.33
C LEU A 69 0.75 15.03 -9.79
N ASN A 70 0.31 15.97 -8.95
CA ASN A 70 -1.09 16.02 -8.50
C ASN A 70 -2.00 16.62 -9.58
N ILE A 71 -1.45 17.48 -10.44
CA ILE A 71 -2.19 18.12 -11.55
C ILE A 71 -2.13 17.26 -12.81
N SER A 72 -1.00 16.63 -13.10
CA SER A 72 -0.84 15.75 -14.26
C SER A 72 -0.07 14.50 -13.86
N PRO A 73 -0.80 13.45 -13.42
CA PRO A 73 -0.21 12.19 -13.02
C PRO A 73 0.55 11.51 -14.16
N LEU A 74 1.61 10.78 -13.80
CA LEU A 74 2.49 10.10 -14.76
C LEU A 74 1.72 9.22 -15.75
N HIS A 75 0.80 8.39 -15.26
CA HIS A 75 0.03 7.45 -16.06
C HIS A 75 -0.94 8.14 -17.02
N GLU A 76 -1.54 9.28 -16.63
CA GLU A 76 -2.41 10.05 -17.52
C GLU A 76 -1.62 10.68 -18.67
N VAL A 77 -0.47 11.29 -18.35
CA VAL A 77 0.40 11.90 -19.38
C VAL A 77 0.92 10.83 -20.34
N PHE A 78 1.25 9.63 -19.83
CA PHE A 78 1.63 8.49 -20.65
C PHE A 78 0.48 8.03 -21.56
N ASP A 79 -0.71 7.78 -21.02
CA ASP A 79 -1.88 7.35 -21.80
C ASP A 79 -2.23 8.37 -22.89
N LYS A 80 -2.24 9.67 -22.56
CA LYS A 80 -2.48 10.74 -23.55
C LYS A 80 -1.38 10.80 -24.61
N THR A 81 -0.12 10.55 -24.24
CA THR A 81 0.97 10.46 -25.20
C THR A 81 0.78 9.28 -26.15
N CYS A 82 0.36 8.13 -25.65
CA CYS A 82 0.02 6.94 -26.45
C CYS A 82 -1.14 7.22 -27.41
N GLU A 83 -2.27 7.77 -26.92
CA GLU A 83 -3.42 8.16 -27.74
C GLU A 83 -3.00 9.11 -28.88
N ARG A 84 -2.23 10.15 -28.56
CA ARG A 84 -1.76 11.15 -29.54
C ARG A 84 -0.74 10.61 -30.52
N SER A 85 0.03 9.60 -30.13
CA SER A 85 0.95 8.90 -31.02
C SER A 85 0.18 8.00 -32.00
N ILE A 86 -0.79 7.22 -31.51
CA ILE A 86 -1.62 6.32 -32.33
C ILE A 86 -2.42 7.11 -33.36
N SER A 87 -3.02 8.24 -32.99
CA SER A 87 -3.75 9.12 -33.92
C SER A 87 -2.89 9.63 -35.10
N ARG A 88 -1.56 9.47 -35.03
CA ARG A 88 -0.59 9.84 -36.04
C ARG A 88 0.10 8.65 -36.72
N GLY A 89 -0.41 7.43 -36.49
CA GLY A 89 0.19 6.20 -37.00
C GLY A 89 1.55 5.88 -36.39
N MET A 90 1.79 6.29 -35.14
CA MET A 90 3.01 5.96 -34.39
C MET A 90 2.65 5.10 -33.19
N ARG A 91 3.56 4.20 -32.84
CA ARG A 91 3.47 3.36 -31.64
C ARG A 91 4.49 3.85 -30.62
N VAL A 92 4.05 4.07 -29.38
CA VAL A 92 4.95 4.21 -28.23
C VAL A 92 5.45 2.82 -27.87
N THR A 93 6.77 2.66 -27.78
CA THR A 93 7.41 1.34 -27.55
C THR A 93 7.85 1.11 -26.12
N GLY A 94 7.76 2.12 -25.26
CA GLY A 94 8.19 2.08 -23.86
C GLY A 94 8.36 3.49 -23.32
N SER A 95 8.81 3.59 -22.07
CA SER A 95 9.21 4.84 -21.45
C SER A 95 10.43 4.63 -20.55
N GLU A 96 10.98 5.72 -20.05
CA GLU A 96 12.11 5.70 -19.14
C GLU A 96 11.90 6.80 -18.11
N LEU A 97 12.20 6.46 -16.85
CA LEU A 97 12.28 7.43 -15.77
C LEU A 97 13.74 7.82 -15.57
N ILE A 98 14.03 9.11 -15.67
CA ILE A 98 15.36 9.66 -15.40
C ILE A 98 15.43 10.07 -13.92
N GLY A 99 16.34 9.44 -13.18
CA GLY A 99 16.53 9.68 -11.75
C GLY A 99 15.62 8.82 -10.87
N LEU A 100 15.20 9.38 -9.74
CA LEU A 100 14.39 8.68 -8.73
C LEU A 100 12.92 9.10 -8.84
N VAL A 101 12.02 8.19 -8.45
CA VAL A 101 10.58 8.40 -8.45
C VAL A 101 9.99 8.09 -7.07
N PRO A 102 9.03 8.89 -6.55
CA PRO A 102 8.29 8.51 -5.35
C PRO A 102 7.44 7.25 -5.60
N LYS A 103 7.42 6.33 -4.64
CA LYS A 103 6.67 5.07 -4.69
C LYS A 103 5.22 5.28 -5.06
N LYS A 104 4.58 6.29 -4.45
CA LYS A 104 3.18 6.67 -4.70
C LYS A 104 2.88 6.84 -6.19
N VAL A 105 3.79 7.39 -6.98
CA VAL A 105 3.58 7.63 -8.42
C VAL A 105 3.40 6.32 -9.18
N LEU A 106 4.21 5.31 -8.85
CA LEU A 106 4.09 3.98 -9.45
C LEU A 106 2.89 3.22 -8.91
N ILE A 107 2.53 3.38 -7.64
CA ILE A 107 1.31 2.80 -7.07
C ILE A 107 0.06 3.36 -7.76
N ASP A 108 -0.03 4.68 -7.91
CA ASP A 108 -1.16 5.34 -8.57
C ASP A 108 -1.23 4.91 -10.05
N ALA A 109 -0.09 4.78 -10.73
CA ALA A 109 -0.02 4.27 -12.10
C ALA A 109 -0.44 2.80 -12.21
N GLY A 110 0.05 1.93 -11.33
CA GLY A 110 -0.30 0.50 -11.31
C GLY A 110 -1.80 0.31 -11.07
N LYS A 111 -2.37 1.04 -10.09
CA LYS A 111 -3.81 1.03 -9.82
C LYS A 111 -4.62 1.55 -11.02
N HIS A 112 -4.20 2.64 -11.66
CA HIS A 112 -4.85 3.15 -12.89
C HIS A 112 -4.96 2.07 -13.97
N PHE A 113 -3.86 1.37 -14.25
CA PHE A 113 -3.86 0.34 -15.29
C PHE A 113 -4.58 -0.96 -14.89
N LEU A 114 -4.58 -1.32 -13.61
CA LEU A 114 -5.42 -2.42 -13.11
C LEU A 114 -6.90 -2.11 -13.29
N LYS A 115 -7.35 -0.89 -12.95
CA LYS A 115 -8.74 -0.47 -13.16
C LYS A 115 -9.13 -0.48 -14.64
N LYS A 116 -8.23 -0.02 -15.53
CA LYS A 116 -8.43 -0.08 -16.99
C LYS A 116 -8.57 -1.52 -17.52
N GLN A 117 -8.04 -2.50 -16.80
CA GLN A 117 -8.13 -3.92 -17.10
C GLN A 117 -9.28 -4.62 -16.34
N GLU A 118 -10.09 -3.87 -15.57
CA GLU A 118 -11.13 -4.44 -14.71
C GLU A 118 -10.57 -5.48 -13.73
N ARG A 119 -9.39 -5.19 -13.17
CA ARG A 119 -8.69 -6.06 -12.21
C ARG A 119 -8.63 -5.43 -10.83
N SER A 120 -8.66 -6.30 -9.82
CA SER A 120 -8.53 -5.90 -8.42
C SER A 120 -7.25 -5.08 -8.18
N THR A 121 -7.41 -4.03 -7.39
CA THR A 121 -6.33 -3.16 -6.89
C THR A 121 -5.90 -3.52 -5.47
N GLY A 122 -6.63 -4.41 -4.80
CA GLY A 122 -6.32 -4.96 -3.48
C GLY A 122 -5.36 -6.14 -3.55
N ILE A 123 -4.17 -5.91 -4.11
CA ILE A 123 -3.10 -6.90 -4.25
C ILE A 123 -1.80 -6.38 -3.61
N ALA A 124 -0.79 -7.24 -3.49
CA ALA A 124 0.50 -6.86 -2.93
C ALA A 124 1.13 -5.65 -3.64
N GLU A 125 1.76 -4.77 -2.86
CA GLU A 125 2.39 -3.53 -3.36
C GLU A 125 3.38 -3.81 -4.50
N SER A 126 4.22 -4.84 -4.34
CA SER A 126 5.20 -5.27 -5.33
C SER A 126 4.57 -5.68 -6.66
N GLU A 127 3.38 -6.30 -6.64
CA GLU A 127 2.65 -6.63 -7.87
C GLU A 127 2.02 -5.37 -8.51
N ILE A 128 1.55 -4.39 -7.73
CA ILE A 128 1.09 -3.10 -8.27
C ILE A 128 2.24 -2.38 -8.98
N ILE A 129 3.42 -2.32 -8.35
CA ILE A 129 4.63 -1.70 -8.93
C ILE A 129 5.05 -2.42 -10.20
N LYS A 130 5.05 -3.76 -10.19
CA LYS A 130 5.34 -4.56 -11.38
C LYS A 130 4.38 -4.27 -12.53
N ILE A 131 3.08 -4.13 -12.25
CA ILE A 131 2.09 -3.74 -13.28
C ILE A 131 2.37 -2.33 -13.81
N ALA A 132 2.75 -1.39 -12.95
CA ALA A 132 3.12 -0.05 -13.37
C ALA A 132 4.34 -0.07 -14.30
N ILE A 133 5.41 -0.79 -13.92
CA ILE A 133 6.63 -0.94 -14.72
C ILE A 133 6.30 -1.50 -16.10
N LYS A 134 5.57 -2.62 -16.15
CA LYS A 134 5.23 -3.28 -17.41
C LYS A 134 4.30 -2.46 -18.29
N THR A 135 3.31 -1.78 -17.72
CA THR A 135 2.32 -1.04 -18.51
C THR A 135 2.86 0.29 -19.02
N LEU A 136 3.74 0.94 -18.26
CA LEU A 136 4.48 2.12 -18.69
C LEU A 136 5.65 1.76 -19.62
N GLY A 137 6.04 0.48 -19.68
CA GLY A 137 7.20 0.01 -20.42
C GLY A 137 8.51 0.62 -19.91
N LEU A 138 8.65 0.75 -18.58
CA LEU A 138 9.82 1.37 -17.93
C LEU A 138 11.09 0.53 -18.07
N ASP A 139 10.95 -0.74 -18.45
CA ASP A 139 12.02 -1.71 -18.61
C ASP A 139 12.33 -2.06 -20.08
N GLU A 140 11.79 -1.29 -21.03
CA GLU A 140 11.95 -1.53 -22.47
C GLU A 140 13.30 -1.06 -23.04
N LEU A 141 13.86 0.04 -22.50
CA LEU A 141 15.17 0.56 -22.93
C LEU A 141 16.32 -0.06 -22.15
N ALA A 142 16.12 -0.27 -20.85
CA ALA A 142 17.09 -0.87 -19.93
C ALA A 142 16.33 -1.49 -18.74
N PRO A 143 16.92 -2.45 -18.00
CA PRO A 143 16.28 -3.03 -16.82
C PRO A 143 15.88 -1.95 -15.80
N PHE A 144 14.66 -2.02 -15.29
CA PHE A 144 14.18 -1.17 -14.20
C PHE A 144 14.36 -1.91 -12.87
N ASN A 145 15.32 -1.48 -12.03
CA ASN A 145 15.48 -1.99 -10.67
C ASN A 145 14.70 -1.10 -9.68
N PRO A 146 13.58 -1.56 -9.10
CA PRO A 146 12.79 -0.76 -8.15
C PRO A 146 13.60 -0.29 -6.94
N GLU A 147 14.49 -1.13 -6.42
CA GLU A 147 15.32 -0.87 -5.24
C GLU A 147 16.31 0.30 -5.43
N GLU A 148 16.62 0.66 -6.67
CA GLU A 148 17.53 1.76 -7.01
C GLU A 148 16.82 2.97 -7.63
N ARG A 149 15.51 2.89 -7.85
CA ARG A 149 14.74 3.91 -8.59
C ARG A 149 13.61 4.48 -7.76
N ILE A 150 13.07 3.72 -6.80
CA ILE A 150 12.01 4.16 -5.91
C ILE A 150 12.63 4.75 -4.64
N ILE A 151 12.30 6.01 -4.34
CA ILE A 151 12.91 6.75 -3.21
C ILE A 151 12.69 6.02 -1.88
N GLU A 152 11.47 5.56 -1.62
CA GLU A 152 11.10 4.90 -0.38
C GLU A 152 11.81 3.55 -0.22
N TYR A 153 11.96 2.76 -1.28
CA TYR A 153 12.70 1.49 -1.23
C TYR A 153 14.19 1.71 -0.98
N MET A 154 14.79 2.75 -1.56
CA MET A 154 16.18 3.12 -1.26
C MET A 154 16.41 3.55 0.20
N LEU A 155 15.37 4.03 0.87
CA LEU A 155 15.41 4.45 2.28
C LEU A 155 15.01 3.32 3.24
N GLU A 156 14.29 2.31 2.76
CA GLU A 156 13.96 1.12 3.51
C GLU A 156 15.23 0.29 3.74
N SER A 157 15.64 0.16 5.01
CA SER A 157 16.69 -0.75 5.42
C SER A 157 16.06 -2.04 5.94
N ASP A 158 16.59 -3.20 5.56
CA ASP A 158 16.18 -4.53 6.05
C ASP A 158 16.11 -4.63 7.59
N SER A 159 16.84 -3.75 8.30
CA SER A 159 16.81 -3.64 9.75
C SER A 159 15.50 -3.09 10.35
N ASN A 160 14.57 -2.57 9.54
CA ASN A 160 13.35 -1.94 10.06
C ASN A 160 12.25 -2.94 10.42
N ASN A 161 12.20 -4.13 9.80
CA ASN A 161 11.19 -5.16 10.06
C ASN A 161 11.83 -6.58 10.12
N PRO A 162 12.71 -6.84 11.10
CA PRO A 162 13.52 -8.06 11.14
C PRO A 162 12.70 -9.35 11.21
N LEU A 163 11.52 -9.34 11.84
CA LEU A 163 10.69 -10.53 11.99
C LEU A 163 9.85 -10.81 10.75
N VAL A 164 9.18 -9.79 10.19
CA VAL A 164 8.33 -9.97 9.00
C VAL A 164 9.14 -10.37 7.77
N ASN A 165 10.42 -10.01 7.71
CA ASN A 165 11.32 -10.37 6.61
C ASN A 165 11.91 -11.79 6.72
N MET A 166 11.64 -12.53 7.80
CA MET A 166 12.08 -13.92 7.94
C MET A 166 11.32 -14.87 7.02
N THR A 167 11.95 -16.00 6.69
CA THR A 167 11.19 -17.12 6.12
C THR A 167 10.25 -17.70 7.17
N LEU A 168 9.17 -18.37 6.75
CA LEU A 168 8.24 -19.03 7.69
C LEU A 168 8.95 -20.04 8.60
N THR A 169 9.96 -20.74 8.06
CA THR A 169 10.78 -21.69 8.81
C THR A 169 11.63 -20.97 9.86
N ASP A 170 12.30 -19.88 9.48
CA ASP A 170 13.16 -19.14 10.40
C ASP A 170 12.33 -18.44 11.48
N PHE A 171 11.19 -17.85 11.13
CA PHE A 171 10.26 -17.26 12.08
C PHE A 171 9.78 -18.28 13.12
N ALA A 172 9.43 -19.50 12.69
CA ALA A 172 9.03 -20.58 13.60
C ALA A 172 10.21 -21.04 14.49
N ASN A 173 11.40 -21.20 13.91
CA ASN A 173 12.60 -21.60 14.66
C ASN A 173 12.98 -20.55 15.70
N GLU A 174 12.98 -19.26 15.32
CA GLU A 174 13.26 -18.13 16.21
C GLU A 174 12.23 -18.05 17.34
N THR A 175 10.94 -18.21 17.04
CA THR A 175 9.85 -18.26 18.05
C THR A 175 10.08 -19.37 19.09
N SER A 176 10.61 -20.52 18.66
CA SER A 176 10.87 -21.67 19.53
C SER A 176 12.23 -21.64 20.24
N SER A 177 13.02 -20.59 20.02
CA SER A 177 14.37 -20.44 20.56
C SER A 177 14.37 -19.85 21.99
N GLU A 178 15.56 -19.61 22.54
CA GLU A 178 15.74 -18.88 23.81
C GLU A 178 15.63 -17.34 23.64
N SER A 179 15.34 -16.86 22.42
CA SER A 179 15.17 -15.45 22.13
C SER A 179 13.91 -14.89 22.81
N PRO A 180 13.95 -13.67 23.38
CA PRO A 180 12.78 -13.05 24.00
C PRO A 180 11.71 -12.60 22.99
N ALA A 181 12.02 -12.59 21.68
CA ALA A 181 11.11 -12.23 20.60
C ALA A 181 11.44 -13.05 19.33
N PRO A 182 10.45 -13.40 18.49
CA PRO A 182 9.04 -13.03 18.56
C PRO A 182 8.29 -13.77 19.69
N GLY A 183 7.42 -13.03 20.40
CA GLY A 183 6.60 -13.55 21.49
C GLY A 183 5.14 -13.77 21.10
N GLY A 184 4.28 -14.06 22.09
CA GLY A 184 2.85 -14.28 21.86
C GLY A 184 2.12 -13.09 21.21
N GLY A 185 2.57 -11.86 21.45
CA GLY A 185 2.02 -10.65 20.80
C GLY A 185 2.32 -10.64 19.30
N SER A 186 3.59 -10.82 18.94
CA SER A 186 4.07 -10.96 17.56
C SER A 186 3.33 -12.08 16.80
N ILE A 187 3.18 -13.26 17.42
CA ILE A 187 2.43 -14.39 16.84
C ILE A 187 0.95 -14.06 16.66
N SER A 188 0.33 -13.35 17.62
CA SER A 188 -1.07 -12.94 17.51
C SER A 188 -1.27 -11.97 16.34
N ALA A 189 -0.37 -11.01 16.16
CA ALA A 189 -0.39 -10.09 15.03
C ALA A 189 -0.28 -10.83 13.69
N TYR A 190 0.69 -11.75 13.57
CA TYR A 190 0.87 -12.53 12.35
C TYR A 190 -0.29 -13.49 12.07
N CYS A 191 -0.88 -14.09 13.11
CA CYS A 191 -2.09 -14.91 12.98
C CYS A 191 -3.27 -14.10 12.42
N GLY A 192 -3.43 -12.86 12.89
CA GLY A 192 -4.41 -11.93 12.34
C GLY A 192 -4.14 -11.58 10.88
N ALA A 193 -2.86 -11.33 10.54
CA ALA A 193 -2.44 -11.06 9.17
C ALA A 193 -2.78 -12.23 8.22
N MET A 194 -2.51 -13.47 8.64
CA MET A 194 -2.89 -14.67 7.88
C MET A 194 -4.42 -14.78 7.74
N GLY A 195 -5.16 -14.48 8.81
CA GLY A 195 -6.62 -14.52 8.81
C GLY A 195 -7.21 -13.58 7.77
N VAL A 196 -6.81 -12.31 7.76
CA VAL A 196 -7.28 -11.35 6.76
C VAL A 196 -6.73 -11.63 5.37
N SER A 197 -5.52 -12.20 5.24
CA SER A 197 -4.99 -12.61 3.93
C SER A 197 -5.90 -13.63 3.24
N LEU A 198 -6.53 -14.54 3.99
CA LEU A 198 -7.53 -15.47 3.44
C LEU A 198 -8.79 -14.71 2.97
N GLY A 199 -9.31 -13.78 3.77
CA GLY A 199 -10.42 -12.90 3.35
C GLY A 199 -10.08 -12.13 2.07
N THR A 200 -8.92 -11.49 2.01
CA THR A 200 -8.41 -10.78 0.83
C THR A 200 -8.24 -11.70 -0.38
N MET A 201 -7.77 -12.93 -0.18
CA MET A 201 -7.67 -13.94 -1.23
C MET A 201 -9.05 -14.27 -1.80
N VAL A 202 -10.06 -14.53 -0.95
CA VAL A 202 -11.42 -14.80 -1.43
C VAL A 202 -11.98 -13.59 -2.18
N ALA A 203 -11.71 -12.37 -1.74
CA ALA A 203 -12.09 -11.15 -2.46
C ALA A 203 -11.45 -11.09 -3.85
N ASN A 204 -10.14 -11.34 -3.96
CA ASN A 204 -9.45 -11.36 -5.25
C ASN A 204 -9.93 -12.49 -6.18
N LEU A 205 -10.20 -13.69 -5.65
CA LEU A 205 -10.79 -14.79 -6.41
C LEU A 205 -12.21 -14.44 -6.90
N SER A 206 -12.97 -13.71 -6.10
CA SER A 206 -14.32 -13.25 -6.45
C SER A 206 -14.28 -12.18 -7.53
N ALA A 207 -13.36 -11.22 -7.43
CA ALA A 207 -13.15 -10.16 -8.41
C ALA A 207 -12.78 -10.68 -9.81
N HIS A 208 -12.16 -11.87 -9.87
CA HIS A 208 -11.74 -12.51 -11.13
C HIS A 208 -12.59 -13.72 -11.51
N LYS A 209 -13.75 -13.91 -10.87
CA LYS A 209 -14.63 -15.04 -11.14
C LYS A 209 -15.39 -14.80 -12.44
N ARG A 210 -15.21 -15.69 -13.42
CA ARG A 210 -15.95 -15.66 -14.70
C ARG A 210 -17.46 -15.57 -14.47
N GLY A 211 -18.10 -14.60 -15.13
CA GLY A 211 -19.54 -14.34 -15.02
C GLY A 211 -19.90 -13.34 -13.92
N TRP A 212 -18.93 -12.86 -13.15
CA TRP A 212 -19.05 -11.73 -12.21
C TRP A 212 -18.17 -10.56 -12.66
N ASP A 213 -17.93 -10.45 -13.97
CA ASP A 213 -17.05 -9.45 -14.56
C ASP A 213 -17.54 -8.01 -14.27
N ASP A 214 -18.83 -7.81 -14.02
CA ASP A 214 -19.44 -6.54 -13.61
C ASP A 214 -19.27 -6.21 -12.11
N ARG A 215 -18.85 -7.18 -11.30
CA ARG A 215 -18.66 -7.05 -9.84
C ARG A 215 -17.20 -6.99 -9.41
N TRP A 216 -16.26 -6.90 -10.38
CA TRP A 216 -14.84 -6.85 -10.08
C TRP A 216 -14.48 -5.71 -9.11
N GLU A 217 -15.11 -4.54 -9.27
CA GLU A 217 -14.82 -3.36 -8.46
C GLU A 217 -15.34 -3.50 -7.03
N GLU A 218 -16.52 -4.12 -6.85
CA GLU A 218 -17.09 -4.45 -5.53
C GLU A 218 -16.11 -5.31 -4.72
N PHE A 219 -15.63 -6.41 -5.32
CA PHE A 219 -14.69 -7.30 -4.65
C PHE A 219 -13.28 -6.72 -4.56
N SER A 220 -12.87 -5.86 -5.50
CA SER A 220 -11.63 -5.09 -5.39
C SER A 220 -11.65 -4.18 -4.16
N GLY A 221 -12.78 -3.53 -3.85
CA GLY A 221 -12.89 -2.68 -2.67
C GLY A 221 -12.72 -3.47 -1.37
N TRP A 222 -13.28 -4.67 -1.29
CA TRP A 222 -13.03 -5.58 -0.15
C TRP A 222 -11.57 -6.04 -0.07
N ALA A 223 -10.94 -6.33 -1.21
CA ALA A 223 -9.54 -6.72 -1.26
C ALA A 223 -8.61 -5.57 -0.83
N GLU A 224 -8.88 -4.32 -1.22
CA GLU A 224 -8.12 -3.14 -0.77
C GLU A 224 -8.24 -2.99 0.75
N LYS A 225 -9.45 -3.09 1.29
CA LYS A 225 -9.69 -3.05 2.73
C LYS A 225 -8.96 -4.16 3.48
N GLY A 226 -8.95 -5.37 2.93
CA GLY A 226 -8.21 -6.50 3.48
C GLY A 226 -6.68 -6.29 3.47
N MET A 227 -6.13 -5.71 2.40
CA MET A 227 -4.71 -5.34 2.33
C MET A 227 -4.33 -4.29 3.38
N ASP A 228 -5.18 -3.29 3.63
CA ASP A 228 -4.92 -2.28 4.67
C ASP A 228 -4.81 -2.90 6.08
N TYR A 229 -5.72 -3.82 6.41
CA TYR A 229 -5.65 -4.58 7.66
C TYR A 229 -4.44 -5.50 7.71
N GLN A 230 -4.15 -6.21 6.63
CA GLN A 230 -2.99 -7.10 6.52
C GLN A 230 -1.70 -6.35 6.77
N ASN A 231 -1.48 -5.22 6.09
CA ASN A 231 -0.27 -4.40 6.24
C ASN A 231 -0.15 -3.83 7.66
N THR A 232 -1.27 -3.40 8.26
CA THR A 232 -1.28 -2.94 9.64
C THR A 232 -0.87 -4.06 10.61
N LEU A 233 -1.40 -5.27 10.44
CA LEU A 233 -1.09 -6.42 11.29
C LEU A 233 0.35 -6.91 11.11
N LEU A 234 0.88 -6.89 9.88
CA LEU A 234 2.29 -7.20 9.62
C LEU A 234 3.22 -6.21 10.34
N ASN A 235 2.96 -4.90 10.24
CA ASN A 235 3.75 -3.90 10.96
C ASN A 235 3.71 -4.10 12.49
N LEU A 236 2.59 -4.60 13.03
CA LEU A 236 2.45 -4.87 14.46
C LEU A 236 3.26 -6.08 14.94
N VAL A 237 3.74 -6.96 14.04
CA VAL A 237 4.62 -8.10 14.41
C VAL A 237 5.93 -7.58 14.99
N ASP A 238 6.61 -6.68 14.27
CA ASP A 238 7.86 -6.07 14.74
C ASP A 238 7.61 -5.03 15.84
N GLU A 239 6.45 -4.36 15.83
CA GLU A 239 6.11 -3.35 16.84
C GLU A 239 5.98 -3.94 18.26
N ASP A 240 5.58 -5.20 18.39
CA ASP A 240 5.56 -5.93 19.66
C ASP A 240 6.97 -6.03 20.27
N THR A 241 7.96 -6.35 19.43
CA THR A 241 9.37 -6.40 19.82
C THR A 241 9.91 -5.02 20.16
N ASN A 242 9.56 -4.00 19.37
CA ASN A 242 9.95 -2.62 19.64
C ASN A 242 9.35 -2.10 20.97
N ALA A 243 8.12 -2.46 21.29
CA ALA A 243 7.49 -2.11 22.55
C ALA A 243 8.21 -2.75 23.75
N PHE A 244 8.59 -4.02 23.65
CA PHE A 244 9.39 -4.71 24.66
C PHE A 244 10.77 -4.04 24.85
N ASN A 245 11.46 -3.71 23.75
CA ASN A 245 12.76 -3.04 23.79
C ASN A 245 12.68 -1.68 24.51
N LYS A 246 11.63 -0.89 24.26
CA LYS A 246 11.42 0.39 24.97
C LYS A 246 11.26 0.22 26.48
N ILE A 247 10.62 -0.86 26.93
CA ILE A 247 10.54 -1.18 28.37
C ILE A 247 11.95 -1.48 28.91
N MET A 248 12.75 -2.29 28.22
CA MET A 248 14.11 -2.62 28.63
C MET A 248 15.02 -1.39 28.69
N GLU A 249 14.92 -0.49 27.70
CA GLU A 249 15.62 0.79 27.68
C GLU A 249 15.23 1.68 28.86
N ALA A 250 13.93 1.78 29.17
CA ALA A 250 13.46 2.52 30.33
C ALA A 250 14.01 1.96 31.64
N PHE A 251 14.11 0.63 31.77
CA PHE A 251 14.71 0.00 32.95
C PHE A 251 16.21 0.29 33.11
N ARG A 252 16.95 0.51 32.01
CA ARG A 252 18.38 0.83 31.99
C ARG A 252 18.71 2.28 32.39
N LEU A 253 17.71 3.17 32.46
CA LEU A 253 17.94 4.55 32.86
C LEU A 253 18.57 4.66 34.27
N PRO A 254 19.40 5.69 34.53
CA PRO A 254 20.05 5.90 35.83
C PRO A 254 19.06 6.01 37.00
N LYS A 255 19.52 5.65 38.20
CA LYS A 255 18.72 5.64 39.45
C LYS A 255 19.44 6.26 40.66
N ASP A 256 20.51 6.99 40.39
CA ASP A 256 21.45 7.58 41.35
C ASP A 256 20.92 8.85 42.03
N THR A 257 20.18 9.69 41.31
CA THR A 257 19.55 10.91 41.85
C THR A 257 18.04 10.82 41.90
N GLU A 258 17.39 11.63 42.76
CA GLU A 258 15.92 11.66 42.84
C GLU A 258 15.27 12.12 41.53
N SER A 259 15.92 13.05 40.82
CA SER A 259 15.53 13.46 39.46
C SER A 259 15.60 12.28 38.48
N ASN A 260 16.67 11.48 38.53
CA ASN A 260 16.83 10.30 37.67
C ASN A 260 15.81 9.21 37.99
N LYS A 261 15.52 8.97 39.28
CA LYS A 261 14.45 8.03 39.69
C LYS A 261 13.08 8.45 39.16
N SER A 262 12.74 9.74 39.27
CA SER A 262 11.47 10.27 38.78
C SER A 262 11.34 10.13 37.25
N LYS A 263 12.37 10.51 36.50
CA LYS A 263 12.42 10.34 35.03
C LYS A 263 12.30 8.88 34.63
N ARG A 264 13.09 8.02 35.26
CA ARG A 264 13.06 6.57 35.03
C ARG A 264 11.68 5.99 35.28
N LYS A 265 11.04 6.35 36.40
CA LYS A 265 9.67 5.90 36.72
C LYS A 265 8.67 6.33 35.64
N LYS A 266 8.73 7.59 35.20
CA LYS A 266 7.87 8.11 34.13
C LYS A 266 8.09 7.35 32.83
N SER A 267 9.34 7.16 32.40
CA SER A 267 9.68 6.43 31.18
C SER A 267 9.22 4.97 31.22
N ILE A 268 9.33 4.30 32.37
CA ILE A 268 8.81 2.93 32.53
C ILE A 268 7.29 2.94 32.34
N GLN A 269 6.55 3.84 32.99
CA GLN A 269 5.09 3.88 32.86
C GLN A 269 4.62 4.23 31.43
N GLU A 270 5.33 5.12 30.73
CA GLU A 270 5.05 5.42 29.32
C GLU A 270 5.32 4.21 28.41
N ALA A 271 6.45 3.52 28.62
CA ALA A 271 6.79 2.30 27.88
C ALA A 271 5.82 1.13 28.18
N THR A 272 5.38 0.97 29.44
CA THR A 272 4.36 -0.01 29.81
C THR A 272 3.03 0.28 29.13
N LYS A 273 2.56 1.54 29.14
CA LYS A 273 1.34 1.92 28.40
C LYS A 273 1.47 1.63 26.90
N TYR A 274 2.63 1.89 26.32
CA TYR A 274 2.91 1.56 24.93
C TYR A 274 2.80 0.05 24.66
N ALA A 275 3.43 -0.79 25.49
CA ALA A 275 3.34 -2.25 25.39
C ALA A 275 1.95 -2.83 25.70
N ILE A 276 1.06 -2.08 26.37
CA ILE A 276 -0.36 -2.45 26.50
C ILE A 276 -1.11 -2.09 25.21
N LEU A 277 -0.85 -0.90 24.64
CA LEU A 277 -1.56 -0.38 23.48
C LEU A 277 -1.20 -1.13 22.18
N THR A 278 0.03 -1.63 22.02
CA THR A 278 0.43 -2.41 20.85
C THR A 278 -0.42 -3.67 20.64
N PRO A 279 -0.50 -4.63 21.58
CA PRO A 279 -1.38 -5.79 21.44
C PRO A 279 -2.86 -5.40 21.45
N PHE A 280 -3.27 -4.34 22.15
CA PHE A 280 -4.64 -3.84 22.04
C PHE A 280 -4.98 -3.38 20.61
N LYS A 281 -4.01 -2.77 19.90
CA LYS A 281 -4.17 -2.42 18.49
C LYS A 281 -4.27 -3.64 17.58
N VAL A 282 -3.54 -4.73 17.91
CA VAL A 282 -3.72 -6.03 17.24
C VAL A 282 -5.15 -6.53 17.41
N MET A 283 -5.72 -6.45 18.63
CA MET A 283 -7.12 -6.84 18.88
C MET A 283 -8.09 -6.04 18.02
N GLU A 284 -7.99 -4.71 18.02
CA GLU A 284 -8.88 -3.86 17.23
C GLU A 284 -8.77 -4.15 15.73
N THR A 285 -7.55 -4.32 15.23
CA THR A 285 -7.30 -4.51 13.80
C THR A 285 -7.75 -5.91 13.34
N ALA A 286 -7.50 -6.94 14.14
CA ALA A 286 -7.95 -8.31 13.84
C ALA A 286 -9.47 -8.47 13.96
N TYR A 287 -10.11 -7.83 14.93
CA TYR A 287 -11.58 -7.81 15.01
C TYR A 287 -12.19 -7.11 13.80
N ASN A 288 -11.72 -5.90 13.48
CA ASN A 288 -12.25 -5.14 12.35
C ASN A 288 -12.04 -5.88 11.02
N SER A 289 -10.93 -6.60 10.84
CA SER A 289 -10.67 -7.33 9.59
C SER A 289 -11.66 -8.45 9.31
N MET A 290 -12.37 -8.96 10.34
CA MET A 290 -13.40 -9.99 10.18
C MET A 290 -14.58 -9.54 9.31
N GLU A 291 -14.78 -8.24 9.10
CA GLU A 291 -15.81 -7.76 8.16
C GLU A 291 -15.51 -8.20 6.71
N VAL A 292 -14.23 -8.30 6.34
CA VAL A 292 -13.80 -8.81 5.03
C VAL A 292 -14.17 -10.29 4.94
N MET A 293 -13.84 -11.08 5.97
CA MET A 293 -14.17 -12.49 6.04
C MET A 293 -15.68 -12.72 6.03
N GLN A 294 -16.45 -11.91 6.76
CA GLN A 294 -17.90 -11.99 6.77
C GLN A 294 -18.48 -11.71 5.38
N ALA A 295 -18.08 -10.61 4.74
CA ALA A 295 -18.52 -10.30 3.39
C ALA A 295 -18.15 -11.43 2.42
N MET A 296 -16.93 -11.98 2.52
CA MET A 296 -16.49 -13.06 1.67
C MET A 296 -17.23 -14.39 1.92
N ALA A 297 -17.63 -14.66 3.16
CA ALA A 297 -18.50 -15.78 3.47
C ALA A 297 -19.92 -15.56 2.94
N GLU A 298 -20.45 -14.34 2.96
CA GLU A 298 -21.83 -14.01 2.54
C GLU A 298 -21.99 -13.93 1.02
N ILE A 299 -21.12 -13.19 0.33
CA ILE A 299 -21.27 -12.80 -1.08
C ILE A 299 -20.07 -13.17 -1.97
N GLY A 300 -18.97 -13.64 -1.38
CA GLY A 300 -17.77 -14.03 -2.11
C GLY A 300 -17.92 -15.33 -2.89
N ASN A 301 -16.84 -15.75 -3.54
CA ASN A 301 -16.79 -16.96 -4.34
C ASN A 301 -17.17 -18.20 -3.50
N PRO A 302 -18.27 -18.90 -3.81
CA PRO A 302 -18.73 -20.04 -3.01
C PRO A 302 -17.71 -21.18 -2.91
N ASN A 303 -16.84 -21.33 -3.92
CA ASN A 303 -15.80 -22.35 -3.94
C ASN A 303 -14.66 -22.10 -2.93
N SER A 304 -14.63 -20.91 -2.32
CA SER A 304 -13.61 -20.47 -1.37
C SER A 304 -14.23 -20.03 -0.04
N VAL A 305 -15.47 -20.45 0.24
CA VAL A 305 -16.17 -20.08 1.48
C VAL A 305 -15.44 -20.61 2.72
N THR A 306 -14.80 -21.77 2.61
CA THR A 306 -13.99 -22.36 3.69
C THR A 306 -12.81 -21.47 4.08
N ASP A 307 -12.21 -20.77 3.12
CA ASP A 307 -11.08 -19.87 3.36
C ASP A 307 -11.53 -18.65 4.20
N ALA A 308 -12.74 -18.13 3.95
CA ALA A 308 -13.32 -17.06 4.76
C ALA A 308 -13.58 -17.51 6.21
N GLY A 309 -14.09 -18.73 6.41
CA GLY A 309 -14.29 -19.32 7.74
C GLY A 309 -12.98 -19.53 8.51
N VAL A 310 -11.96 -20.10 7.87
CA VAL A 310 -10.62 -20.25 8.46
C VAL A 310 -10.03 -18.86 8.78
N GLY A 311 -10.21 -17.88 7.91
CA GLY A 311 -9.79 -16.50 8.16
C GLY A 311 -10.38 -15.91 9.44
N ALA A 312 -11.68 -16.15 9.69
CA ALA A 312 -12.36 -15.72 10.91
C ALA A 312 -11.83 -16.43 12.17
N LEU A 313 -11.51 -17.73 12.09
CA LEU A 313 -10.90 -18.48 13.18
C LEU A 313 -9.51 -17.94 13.55
N CYS A 314 -8.70 -17.58 12.55
CA CYS A 314 -7.40 -16.95 12.74
C CYS A 314 -7.54 -15.57 13.39
N ALA A 315 -8.46 -14.73 12.90
CA ALA A 315 -8.73 -13.42 13.48
C ALA A 315 -9.19 -13.52 14.94
N ARG A 316 -10.07 -14.47 15.28
CA ARG A 316 -10.47 -14.75 16.66
C ARG A 316 -9.28 -15.10 17.55
N THR A 317 -8.43 -16.00 17.06
CA THR A 317 -7.21 -16.42 17.78
C THR A 317 -6.28 -15.24 18.03
N ALA A 318 -6.11 -14.37 17.03
CA ALA A 318 -5.32 -13.14 17.15
C ALA A 318 -5.86 -12.20 18.23
N VAL A 319 -7.18 -11.96 18.28
CA VAL A 319 -7.79 -11.09 19.32
C VAL A 319 -7.58 -11.67 20.72
N ILE A 320 -7.88 -12.97 20.90
CA ILE A 320 -7.74 -13.62 22.22
C ILE A 320 -6.27 -13.66 22.65
N GLY A 321 -5.36 -14.04 21.74
CA GLY A 321 -3.93 -14.11 22.01
C GLY A 321 -3.34 -12.74 22.35
N ALA A 322 -3.71 -11.70 21.60
CA ALA A 322 -3.28 -10.34 21.90
C ALA A 322 -3.83 -9.84 23.25
N PHE A 323 -5.05 -10.22 23.62
CA PHE A 323 -5.60 -9.83 24.93
C PHE A 323 -4.85 -10.43 26.12
N LEU A 324 -4.28 -11.64 25.97
CA LEU A 324 -3.39 -12.20 27.01
C LEU A 324 -2.16 -11.30 27.23
N ASN A 325 -1.60 -10.74 26.15
CA ASN A 325 -0.48 -9.82 26.20
C ASN A 325 -0.87 -8.45 26.79
N VAL A 326 -2.09 -7.97 26.50
CA VAL A 326 -2.65 -6.78 27.18
C VAL A 326 -2.74 -7.02 28.69
N LYS A 327 -3.30 -8.16 29.12
CA LYS A 327 -3.51 -8.49 30.54
C LYS A 327 -2.21 -8.56 31.32
N ILE A 328 -1.18 -9.22 30.79
CA ILE A 328 0.09 -9.35 31.50
C ILE A 328 0.76 -7.98 31.67
N ASN A 329 0.80 -7.16 30.62
CA ASN A 329 1.40 -5.82 30.68
C ASN A 329 0.61 -4.86 31.58
N CYS A 330 -0.71 -5.02 31.71
CA CYS A 330 -1.53 -4.26 32.67
C CYS A 330 -1.12 -4.50 34.12
N GLY A 331 -0.54 -5.66 34.45
CA GLY A 331 -0.04 -5.97 35.79
C GLY A 331 1.05 -4.99 36.26
N ASP A 332 1.85 -4.48 35.32
CA ASP A 332 2.98 -3.58 35.58
C ASP A 332 2.61 -2.08 35.49
N CYS A 333 1.35 -1.76 35.19
CA CYS A 333 0.88 -0.38 35.06
C CYS A 333 0.28 0.16 36.37
N GLU A 334 0.72 1.35 36.78
CA GLU A 334 0.25 2.03 37.99
C GLU A 334 -1.07 2.78 37.77
N ASP A 335 -1.37 3.19 36.54
CA ASP A 335 -2.59 3.93 36.20
C ASP A 335 -3.82 3.02 36.18
N LYS A 336 -4.48 2.88 37.33
CA LYS A 336 -5.61 1.97 37.51
C LYS A 336 -6.82 2.32 36.65
N ASN A 337 -7.10 3.60 36.43
CA ASN A 337 -8.21 4.02 35.57
C ASN A 337 -7.97 3.59 34.11
N PHE A 338 -6.74 3.74 33.62
CA PHE A 338 -6.36 3.27 32.29
C PHE A 338 -6.45 1.74 32.19
N VAL A 339 -5.95 1.02 33.20
CA VAL A 339 -6.00 -0.46 33.24
C VAL A 339 -7.45 -0.97 33.24
N ASP A 340 -8.32 -0.40 34.07
CA ASP A 340 -9.72 -0.81 34.17
C ASP A 340 -10.47 -0.55 32.85
N ASP A 341 -10.22 0.59 32.19
CA ASP A 341 -10.80 0.90 30.86
C ASP A 341 -10.35 -0.10 29.79
N ILE A 342 -9.04 -0.32 29.67
CA ILE A 342 -8.50 -1.13 28.58
C ILE A 342 -8.84 -2.62 28.74
N LEU A 343 -8.89 -3.12 29.98
CA LEU A 343 -9.33 -4.48 30.26
C LEU A 343 -10.82 -4.67 29.94
N LYS A 344 -11.66 -3.69 30.30
CA LYS A 344 -13.09 -3.73 29.97
C LYS A 344 -13.31 -3.73 28.46
N ARG A 345 -12.66 -2.81 27.74
CA ARG A 345 -12.75 -2.72 26.26
C ARG A 345 -12.18 -3.97 25.59
N GLY A 346 -11.08 -4.50 26.10
CA GLY A 346 -10.47 -5.72 25.58
C GLY A 346 -11.35 -6.95 25.77
N GLN A 347 -12.02 -7.07 26.92
CA GLN A 347 -12.98 -8.16 27.14
C GLN A 347 -14.19 -8.04 26.20
N GLN A 348 -14.73 -6.83 26.03
CA GLN A 348 -15.82 -6.59 25.07
C GLN A 348 -15.41 -6.99 23.65
N LEU A 349 -14.20 -6.63 23.21
CA LEU A 349 -13.69 -7.04 21.89
C LEU A 349 -13.61 -8.56 21.75
N VAL A 350 -13.17 -9.29 22.78
CA VAL A 350 -13.14 -10.76 22.76
C VAL A 350 -14.55 -11.33 22.60
N ASP A 351 -15.51 -10.80 23.36
CA ASP A 351 -16.90 -11.28 23.35
C ASP A 351 -17.54 -11.02 21.98
N ASP A 352 -17.36 -9.81 21.43
CA ASP A 352 -17.85 -9.42 20.10
C ASP A 352 -17.19 -10.25 18.98
N THR A 353 -15.89 -10.51 19.10
CA THR A 353 -15.13 -11.34 18.16
C THR A 353 -15.64 -12.77 18.14
N CYS A 354 -15.88 -13.38 19.31
CA CYS A 354 -16.44 -14.73 19.40
C CYS A 354 -17.84 -14.80 18.79
N ALA A 355 -18.69 -13.79 19.06
CA ALA A 355 -20.03 -13.74 18.47
C ALA A 355 -19.98 -13.60 16.94
N LEU A 356 -19.10 -12.74 16.41
CA LEU A 356 -18.93 -12.54 14.98
C LEU A 356 -18.35 -13.77 14.29
N GLU A 357 -17.36 -14.43 14.89
CA GLU A 357 -16.77 -15.66 14.35
C GLU A 357 -17.81 -16.77 14.25
N ASN A 358 -18.62 -16.99 15.30
CA ASN A 358 -19.71 -17.97 15.27
C ASN A 358 -20.67 -17.69 14.10
N LYS A 359 -21.05 -16.42 13.89
CA LYS A 359 -21.92 -16.03 12.78
C LYS A 359 -21.28 -16.34 11.41
N ILE A 360 -19.99 -16.03 11.24
CA ILE A 360 -19.26 -16.34 9.99
C ILE A 360 -19.19 -17.86 9.77
N MET A 361 -18.97 -18.64 10.83
CA MET A 361 -18.93 -20.09 10.76
C MET A 361 -20.30 -20.71 10.46
N GLU A 362 -21.39 -20.15 10.98
CA GLU A 362 -22.76 -20.55 10.61
C GLU A 362 -23.00 -20.34 9.10
N ILE A 363 -22.63 -19.17 8.58
CA ILE A 363 -22.73 -18.87 7.14
C ILE A 363 -21.86 -19.84 6.34
N THR A 364 -20.62 -20.06 6.77
CA THR A 364 -19.68 -20.97 6.11
C THR A 364 -20.23 -22.39 6.03
N ASN A 365 -20.67 -22.95 7.17
CA ASN A 365 -21.22 -24.31 7.26
C ASN A 365 -22.52 -24.47 6.48
N SER A 366 -23.31 -23.41 6.32
CA SER A 366 -24.53 -23.47 5.49
C SER A 366 -24.25 -23.61 3.99
N LYS A 367 -23.00 -23.40 3.55
CA LYS A 367 -22.56 -23.40 2.15
C LYS A 367 -21.59 -24.53 1.79
N ILE A 368 -21.25 -25.37 2.76
CA ILE A 368 -20.50 -26.63 2.57
C ILE A 368 -21.52 -27.75 2.44
#